data_AF-A0A2M7ZP11-F1
#
_entry.id   AF-A0A2M7ZP11-F1
#
_cell.length_a   1.000
_cell.length_b   1.000
_cell.length_c   1.000
_cell.angle_alpha   90.00
_cell.angle_beta   90.00
_cell.angle_gamma   90.00
#
_symmetry.space_group_name_H-M   'P 1'
#
loop_
_entity.id
_entity.type
_entity.pdbx_description
1 polymer ?
#
loop_
_entity_poly.entity_id
_entity_poly.type
_entity_poly.pdbx_seq_one_letter_code
_entity_poly.pdbx_strand_id
1 'polypeptide(L)'
;MFISFNSGLKHNAVYENLAILHESILQLIDEENLKLEMEKIPSVSELEKHFQNEEDFYKQFSNGTWLHLQELSKRNYIAESKKEFVL
;
A
#
# COMPACT_ATOMS: atom_id res chain seq x y z
N MET A 1 -2.33 4.90 5.10
CA MET A 1 -2.62 3.77 4.19
C MET A 1 -1.61 2.66 4.40
N PHE A 2 -2.03 1.42 4.33
CA PHE A 2 -1.16 0.25 4.45
C PHE A 2 -0.84 -0.31 3.06
N ILE A 3 0.43 -0.63 2.81
CA ILE A 3 0.84 -1.45 1.67
C ILE A 3 1.26 -2.83 2.17
N SER A 4 0.87 -3.88 1.46
CA SER A 4 1.56 -5.16 1.51
C SER A 4 2.06 -5.53 0.11
N PHE A 5 3.36 -5.81 0.01
CA PHE A 5 4.07 -6.23 -1.20
C PHE A 5 4.69 -7.60 -0.95
N ASN A 6 4.59 -8.50 -1.92
CA ASN A 6 5.29 -9.78 -1.86
C ASN A 6 6.29 -9.95 -3.00
N SER A 7 7.46 -9.40 -2.75
CA SER A 7 8.71 -10.02 -3.15
C SER A 7 9.69 -9.77 -2.02
N GLY A 8 10.40 -10.82 -1.62
CA GLY A 8 11.70 -10.71 -0.98
C GLY A 8 11.86 -10.15 0.44
N LEU A 9 11.01 -9.30 1.03
CA LEU A 9 11.30 -8.75 2.38
C LEU A 9 10.09 -8.09 3.08
N LYS A 10 8.87 -8.66 3.03
CA LYS A 10 7.69 -8.19 3.80
C LYS A 10 7.60 -6.64 3.92
N HIS A 11 7.55 -5.93 2.80
CA HIS A 11 7.38 -4.48 2.79
C HIS A 11 5.94 -4.12 3.18
N ASN A 12 5.69 -4.22 4.48
CA ASN A 12 4.48 -3.80 5.15
C ASN A 12 4.74 -2.43 5.78
N ALA A 13 4.21 -1.38 5.16
CA ALA A 13 4.46 -0.02 5.63
C ALA A 13 3.16 0.79 5.65
N VAL A 14 3.09 1.72 6.60
CA VAL A 14 1.99 2.68 6.72
C VAL A 14 2.48 4.04 6.27
N TYR A 15 1.77 4.63 5.32
CA TYR A 15 2.08 5.94 4.75
C TYR A 15 1.01 6.96 5.11
N GLU A 16 1.45 8.21 5.30
CA GLU A 16 0.60 9.33 5.72
C GLU A 16 -0.43 9.71 4.64
N ASN A 17 -0.02 9.70 3.36
CA ASN A 17 -0.86 10.07 2.24
C ASN A 17 -0.53 9.28 0.97
N LEU A 18 -1.42 9.39 -0.02
CA LEU A 18 -1.45 8.50 -1.17
C LEU A 18 -0.33 8.79 -2.15
N ALA A 19 0.13 10.04 -2.21
CA ALA A 19 1.27 10.45 -3.01
C ALA A 19 2.55 9.77 -2.50
N ILE A 20 2.83 9.84 -1.19
CA ILE A 20 4.00 9.19 -0.57
C ILE A 20 3.93 7.67 -0.77
N LEU A 21 2.74 7.09 -0.58
CA LEU A 21 2.50 5.67 -0.83
C LEU A 21 2.87 5.30 -2.27
N HIS A 22 2.39 6.07 -3.25
CA HIS A 22 2.63 5.82 -4.67
C HIS A 22 4.10 5.98 -5.05
N GLU A 23 4.79 7.00 -4.54
CA GLU A 23 6.24 7.15 -4.72
C GLU A 23 7.00 5.93 -4.19
N SER A 24 6.59 5.41 -3.03
CA SER A 24 7.21 4.23 -2.44
C SER A 24 6.98 2.96 -3.27
N ILE A 25 5.81 2.82 -3.92
CA ILE A 25 5.56 1.73 -4.89
C ILE A 25 6.57 1.81 -6.03
N LEU A 26 6.75 2.98 -6.63
CA LEU A 26 7.67 3.16 -7.75
C LEU A 26 9.12 2.88 -7.35
N GLN A 27 9.53 3.33 -6.16
CA GLN A 27 10.86 3.08 -5.63
C GLN A 27 11.09 1.58 -5.40
N LEU A 28 10.14 0.85 -4.80
CA LEU A 28 10.26 -0.60 -4.61
C LEU A 28 10.39 -1.36 -5.93
N ILE A 29 9.65 -0.94 -6.96
CA ILE A 29 9.74 -1.54 -8.29
C ILE A 29 11.14 -1.39 -8.87
N ASP A 30 11.76 -0.21 -8.71
CA ASP A 30 13.12 0.08 -9.17
C ASP A 30 14.16 -0.69 -8.34
N GLU A 31 14.07 -0.64 -7.01
CA GLU A 31 15.00 -1.28 -6.09
C GLU A 31 15.04 -2.81 -6.24
N GLU A 32 13.87 -3.44 -6.41
CA GLU A 32 13.78 -4.88 -6.60
C GLU A 32 13.90 -5.31 -8.07
N ASN A 33 14.13 -4.35 -8.98
CA ASN A 33 14.23 -4.57 -10.43
C ASN A 33 13.04 -5.41 -10.95
N LEU A 34 11.84 -5.08 -10.45
CA LEU A 34 10.61 -5.75 -10.84
C LEU A 34 10.34 -5.35 -12.29
N LYS A 35 10.42 -6.33 -13.20
CA LYS A 35 10.18 -6.16 -14.64
C LYS A 35 8.69 -5.90 -14.94
N LEU A 36 8.18 -4.77 -14.45
CA LEU A 36 6.80 -4.30 -14.59
C LEU A 36 6.66 -3.25 -15.69
N GLU A 37 7.69 -3.04 -16.51
CA GLU A 37 7.72 -2.05 -17.59
C GLU A 37 6.57 -2.21 -18.61
N MET A 38 6.10 -3.45 -18.79
CA MET A 38 4.96 -3.78 -19.66
C MET A 38 3.62 -3.78 -18.92
N GLU A 39 3.63 -3.55 -17.60
CA GLU A 39 2.44 -3.61 -16.75
C GLU A 39 2.08 -2.22 -16.24
N LYS A 40 0.81 -1.85 -16.41
CA LYS A 40 0.34 -0.53 -15.99
C LYS A 40 0.26 -0.44 -14.47
N ILE A 41 1.23 0.22 -13.83
CA ILE A 41 1.13 0.61 -12.41
C ILE A 41 -0.03 1.60 -12.25
N PRO A 42 -0.91 1.45 -11.25
CA PRO A 42 -2.00 2.38 -11.04
C PRO A 42 -1.46 3.76 -10.68
N SER A 43 -1.95 4.80 -11.35
CA SER A 43 -1.64 6.19 -11.02
C SER A 43 -2.30 6.62 -9.70
N VAL A 44 -1.80 7.71 -9.10
CA VAL A 44 -2.40 8.31 -7.90
C VAL A 44 -3.89 8.55 -8.09
N SER A 45 -4.32 9.18 -9.20
CA SER A 45 -5.74 9.47 -9.45
C SER A 45 -6.62 8.21 -9.62
N GLU A 46 -6.07 7.13 -10.17
CA GLU A 46 -6.77 5.84 -10.23
C GLU A 46 -6.98 5.25 -8.84
N LEU A 47 -5.96 5.35 -7.97
CA LEU A 47 -6.05 4.92 -6.58
C LEU A 47 -7.02 5.80 -5.76
N GLU A 48 -6.98 7.13 -5.93
CA GLU A 48 -7.92 8.05 -5.27
C GLU A 48 -9.37 7.70 -5.61
N LYS A 49 -9.65 7.46 -6.90
CA LYS A 49 -10.98 7.07 -7.36
C LYS A 49 -11.40 5.71 -6.81
N HIS A 50 -10.47 4.77 -6.67
CA HIS A 50 -10.75 3.46 -6.07
C HIS A 50 -11.16 3.59 -4.60
N PHE A 51 -10.41 4.36 -3.81
CA PHE A 51 -10.66 4.53 -2.37
C PHE A 51 -11.89 5.37 -2.03
N GLN A 52 -12.51 6.06 -3.01
CA GLN A 52 -13.82 6.68 -2.81
C GLN A 52 -14.90 5.67 -2.40
N ASN A 53 -14.77 4.41 -2.81
CA ASN A 53 -15.72 3.33 -2.47
C ASN A 53 -15.36 2.57 -1.19
N GLU A 54 -14.33 3.00 -0.45
CA GLU A 54 -13.84 2.36 0.79
C GLU A 54 -13.34 0.91 0.63
N GLU A 55 -13.14 0.45 -0.61
CA GLU A 55 -12.61 -0.88 -0.91
C GLU A 55 -11.08 -0.91 -0.87
N ASP A 56 -10.53 -2.06 -0.47
CA ASP A 56 -9.10 -2.30 -0.63
C ASP A 56 -8.75 -2.37 -2.12
N PHE A 57 -7.57 -1.89 -2.48
CA PHE A 57 -7.05 -2.06 -3.84
C PHE A 57 -6.12 -3.28 -3.85
N TYR A 58 -6.38 -4.21 -4.78
CA TYR A 58 -5.52 -5.37 -5.01
C TYR A 58 -5.15 -5.47 -6.48
N LYS A 59 -3.87 -5.68 -6.76
CA LYS A 59 -3.36 -5.95 -8.11
C LYS A 59 -2.29 -7.03 -8.07
N GLN A 60 -2.44 -8.03 -8.93
CA GLN A 60 -1.41 -9.03 -9.19
C GLN A 60 -0.78 -8.77 -10.55
N PHE A 61 0.53 -8.89 -10.62
CA PHE A 61 1.36 -8.70 -11.80
C PHE A 61 1.79 -10.06 -12.38
N SER A 62 2.17 -10.06 -13.67
CA SER A 62 2.52 -11.27 -14.43
C SER A 62 3.76 -11.99 -13.90
N ASN A 63 4.67 -11.26 -13.25
CA ASN A 63 5.87 -11.81 -12.63
C ASN A 63 5.62 -12.45 -11.24
N GLY A 64 4.35 -12.51 -10.79
CA GLY A 64 3.97 -13.05 -9.48
C GLY A 64 3.98 -12.02 -8.34
N THR A 65 4.45 -10.79 -8.60
CA THR A 65 4.33 -9.68 -7.65
C THR A 65 2.86 -9.37 -7.42
N TRP A 66 2.49 -9.02 -6.20
CA TRP A 66 1.18 -8.46 -5.91
C TRP A 66 1.29 -7.23 -5.01
N LEU A 67 0.31 -6.35 -5.16
CA LEU A 67 0.15 -5.08 -4.49
C LEU A 67 -1.21 -5.08 -3.79
N HIS A 68 -1.22 -4.98 -2.46
CA HIS A 68 -2.43 -4.73 -1.69
C HIS A 68 -2.31 -3.40 -0.98
N LEU A 69 -3.29 -2.52 -1.19
CA LEU A 69 -3.35 -1.19 -0.61
C LEU A 69 -4.65 -1.03 0.16
N GLN A 70 -4.54 -0.49 1.37
CA GLN A 70 -5.69 -0.27 2.25
C GLN A 70 -5.70 1.16 2.78
N GLU A 71 -6.85 1.84 2.63
CA GLU A 71 -7.10 3.13 3.26
C GLU A 71 -7.48 2.96 4.73
N LEU A 72 -6.65 3.54 5.63
CA LEU A 72 -6.82 3.43 7.07
C LEU A 72 -7.55 4.64 7.70
N SER A 73 -7.74 5.72 6.95
CA SER A 73 -8.32 6.98 7.45
C SER A 73 -9.80 6.86 7.83
N LYS A 74 -10.54 5.99 7.12
CA LYS A 74 -11.99 5.80 7.30
C LYS A 74 -12.36 4.53 8.07
N ARG A 75 -11.46 3.56 8.13
CA ARG A 75 -11.65 2.35 8.93
C ARG A 75 -11.18 2.66 10.34
N ASN A 76 -12.07 2.61 11.33
CA ASN A 76 -11.77 2.81 12.75
C ASN A 76 -10.55 1.97 13.16
N TYR A 77 -9.36 2.55 13.06
CA TYR A 77 -8.15 1.94 13.57
C TYR A 77 -8.17 2.16 15.07
N ILE A 78 -8.61 1.14 15.82
CA ILE A 78 -8.35 1.09 17.25
C ILE A 78 -6.84 0.95 17.37
N ALA A 79 -6.15 2.06 17.63
CA ALA A 79 -4.80 2.04 18.12
C ALA A 79 -4.79 1.39 19.52
N GLU A 80 -4.84 0.06 19.59
CA GLU A 80 -4.30 -0.65 20.75
C GLU A 80 -2.78 -0.40 20.71
N SER A 81 -2.12 0.24 21.67
CA SER A 81 -2.41 0.34 23.09
C SER A 81 -1.51 1.40 23.73
N LYS A 82 -2.10 2.39 24.40
CA LYS A 82 -1.53 2.89 25.65
C LYS A 82 -2.42 2.37 26.77
N LYS A 83 -2.13 1.15 27.24
CA LYS A 83 -2.51 0.79 28.61
C LYS A 83 -1.68 1.70 29.51
N GLU A 84 -2.26 2.81 29.92
CA GLU A 84 -1.81 3.49 31.13
C GLU A 84 -1.98 2.49 32.27
N PHE A 85 -0.88 1.89 32.71
CA PHE A 85 -0.82 1.27 34.02
C PHE A 85 -0.93 2.41 35.04
N VAL A 86 -2.14 2.63 35.53
CA VAL A 86 -2.34 3.35 36.78
C VAL A 86 -1.87 2.38 37.88
N LEU A 87 -0.72 2.70 38.48
CA LEU A 87 -0.22 2.10 39.71
C LEU A 87 -1.13 2.43 40.89
#